data_AF-Q2G1Y9-F1
#
_entry.id   AF-Q2G1Y9-F1
#
_cell.length_a   1.000
_cell.length_b   1.000
_cell.length_c   1.000
_cell.angle_alpha   90.00
_cell.angle_beta   90.00
_cell.angle_gamma   90.00
#
_symmetry.space_group_name_H-M   'P 1'
#
loop_
_entity.id
_entity.type
_entity.pdbx_description
1 polymer ?
#
loop_
_entity_poly.entity_id
_entity_poly.type
_entity_poly.pdbx_seq_one_letter_code
_entity_poly.pdbx_strand_id
1 'polypeptide(L)' 'MRQVQCIICDAKVFIDERTTESKRLKNNPIRTFMCDDCKSRLDTPKQRAQHYPLD' A
#
# COMPACT_ATOMS: atom_id res chain seq x y z
N MET A 1 12.45 -15.53 -0.79
CA MET A 1 11.47 -14.58 -1.38
C MET A 1 10.10 -15.01 -0.89
N ARG A 2 9.28 -14.08 -0.40
CA ARG A 2 7.95 -14.40 0.14
C ARG A 2 6.87 -13.77 -0.72
N GLN A 3 5.84 -14.54 -1.05
CA GLN A 3 4.64 -13.99 -1.68
C GLN A 3 3.76 -13.30 -0.64
N VAL A 4 3.33 -12.08 -0.94
CA VAL A 4 2.42 -11.27 -0.12
C VAL A 4 1.30 -10.71 -1.00
N GLN A 5 0.14 -10.45 -0.39
CA GLN A 5 -1.03 -9.90 -1.06
C GLN A 5 -1.21 -8.43 -0.69
N CYS A 6 -1.37 -7.58 -1.69
CA CYS A 6 -1.67 -6.16 -1.48
C CYS A 6 -3.08 -6.00 -0.90
N ILE A 7 -3.21 -5.21 0.16
CA ILE A 7 -4.49 -4.95 0.84
C ILE A 7 -5.47 -4.11 0.00
N ILE A 8 -5.01 -3.42 -1.03
CA ILE A 8 -5.82 -2.49 -1.83
C ILE A 8 -6.33 -3.13 -3.12
N CYS A 9 -5.50 -3.93 -3.79
CA CYS A 9 -5.80 -4.45 -5.12
C CYS A 9 -5.68 -5.97 -5.23
N ASP A 10 -5.45 -6.68 -4.12
CA ASP A 10 -5.28 -8.14 -4.05
C ASP A 10 -4.16 -8.73 -4.91
N ALA A 11 -3.34 -7.88 -5.54
CA ALA A 11 -2.18 -8.31 -6.30
C ALA A 11 -1.21 -9.10 -5.41
N LYS A 12 -0.80 -10.27 -5.90
CA LYS A 12 0.20 -11.12 -5.25
C LYS A 12 1.58 -10.80 -5.81
N VAL A 13 2.47 -10.30 -4.97
CA VAL A 13 3.83 -9.91 -5.35
C VAL A 13 4.85 -10.63 -4.47
N PHE A 14 6.08 -10.74 -4.96
CA PHE A 14 7.18 -11.29 -4.17
C PHE A 14 8.00 -10.17 -3.53
N ILE A 15 8.23 -10.27 -2.22
CA ILE A 15 9.13 -9.38 -1.47
C ILE A 15 10.33 -10.16 -0.94
N ASP A 16 11.46 -9.47 -0.78
CA ASP A 16 12.65 -10.05 -0.16
C ASP A 16 12.43 -10.25 1.35
N GLU A 17 12.67 -11.48 1.82
CA GLU A 17 12.55 -11.89 3.23
C GLU A 17 13.56 -11.19 4.15
N ARG A 18 14.65 -10.67 3.59
CA ARG A 18 15.68 -9.95 4.36
C ARG A 18 15.24 -8.54 4.73
N THR A 19 14.22 -7.99 4.07
CA THR A 19 13.69 -6.65 4.34
C THR A 19 12.99 -6.56 5.69
N THR A 20 12.98 -5.34 6.26
CA THR A 20 12.23 -5.03 7.49
C THR A 20 10.73 -5.18 7.29
N GLU A 21 10.20 -4.86 6.10
CA GLU A 21 8.78 -5.04 5.78
C GLU A 21 8.37 -6.52 5.84
N SER A 22 9.12 -7.42 5.19
CA SER A 22 8.81 -8.85 5.23
C SER A 22 8.86 -9.43 6.64
N LYS A 23 9.85 -9.02 7.45
CA LYS A 23 9.95 -9.42 8.87
C LYS A 23 8.77 -8.88 9.69
N ARG A 24 8.35 -7.63 9.46
CA ARG A 24 7.20 -7.02 10.14
C ARG A 24 5.90 -7.76 9.81
N LEU A 25 5.66 -8.09 8.54
CA LEU A 25 4.49 -8.86 8.11
C LEU A 25 4.47 -10.27 8.72
N LYS A 26 5.65 -10.90 8.88
CA LYS A 26 5.77 -12.21 9.53
C LYS A 26 5.45 -12.16 11.03
N ASN A 27 6.01 -11.18 11.73
CA ASN A 27 5.99 -11.14 13.19
C ASN A 27 4.80 -10.36 13.76
N ASN A 28 4.06 -9.64 12.92
CA ASN A 28 2.95 -8.80 13.35
C ASN A 28 1.73 -9.01 12.43
N PRO A 29 0.82 -9.95 12.79
CA PRO A 29 -0.32 -10.34 11.95
C PRO A 29 -1.30 -9.21 11.63
N ILE A 30 -1.35 -8.15 12.45
CA ILE A 30 -2.21 -6.99 12.18
C ILE A 30 -1.64 -6.06 11.08
N ARG A 31 -0.37 -6.28 10.68
CA ARG A 31 0.26 -5.47 9.64
C ARG A 31 -0.19 -5.95 8.27
N THR A 32 -0.68 -5.01 7.47
CA THR A 32 -1.05 -5.21 6.08
C THR A 32 0.10 -4.80 5.15
N PHE A 33 0.14 -5.40 3.96
CA PHE A 33 1.08 -5.06 2.91
C PHE A 33 0.39 -4.23 1.82
N MET A 34 1.09 -3.25 1.26
CA MET A 34 0.63 -2.47 0.10
C MET A 34 1.70 -2.56 -0.99
N CYS A 35 1.31 -2.94 -2.21
CA CYS A 35 2.25 -3.00 -3.33
C CYS A 35 2.67 -1.59 -3.79
N ASP A 36 3.79 -1.51 -4.49
CA ASP A 36 4.36 -0.24 -4.94
C ASP A 36 3.47 0.49 -5.96
N ASP A 37 2.68 -0.25 -6.74
CA ASP A 37 1.65 0.32 -7.61
C ASP A 37 0.56 1.06 -6.82
N CYS A 38 0.18 0.56 -5.64
CA CYS A 38 -0.81 1.22 -4.80
C CYS A 38 -0.21 2.38 -4.01
N LYS A 39 1.05 2.25 -3.57
CA LYS A 39 1.80 3.35 -2.94
C LYS A 39 1.90 4.53 -3.91
N SER A 40 2.37 4.30 -5.13
CA SER A 40 2.50 5.34 -6.17
C SER A 40 1.16 6.01 -6.54
N ARG A 41 0.05 5.26 -6.55
CA ARG A 41 -1.30 5.83 -6.74
C ARG A 41 -1.73 6.77 -5.61
N LEU A 42 -1.29 6.52 -4.38
CA LEU A 42 -1.62 7.32 -3.20
C LEU A 42 -0.62 8.46 -2.95
N ASP A 43 0.60 8.37 -3.48
CA ASP A 43 1.63 9.40 -3.36
C ASP A 43 1.26 10.70 -4.05
N THR A 44 0.27 10.69 -4.96
CA THR A 44 -0.28 11.92 -5.55
C THR A 44 -1.49 12.39 -4.73
N PRO A 45 -1.37 13.44 -3.90
CA PRO A 45 -2.51 13.96 -3.16
C PRO A 45 -3.50 14.54 -4.16
N LYS A 46 -4.69 13.94 -4.24
CA LYS A 46 -5.79 14.58 -4.97
C LYS A 46 -6.18 15.84 -4.21
N GLN A 47 -5.88 17.00 -4.76
CA GLN A 47 -6.42 18.26 -4.25
C GLN A 47 -7.93 18.13 -4.27
N ARG A 48 -8.58 18.26 -3.11
CA ARG A 48 -10.04 18.40 -3.07
C ARG A 48 -10.36 19.64 -3.88
N ALA A 49 -10.99 19.48 -5.04
CA ALA A 49 -11.57 20.60 -5.74
C ALA A 49 -12.56 21.24 -4.77
N GLN A 50 -12.19 22.39 -4.21
CA GLN A 50 -13.11 23.18 -3.40
C GLN A 50 -14.18 23.66 -4.36
N HIS A 51 -15.27 22.91 -4.45
CA HIS A 51 -16.49 23.36 -5.11
C HIS A 51 -17.07 24.46 -4.22
N TYR A 52 -16.59 25.69 -4.39
CA TYR A 52 -17.29 26.86 -3.87
C TYR A 52 -18.62 26.96 -4.61
N PRO A 53 -19.77 26.90 -3.92
CA PRO A 53 -21.02 27.35 -4.49
C PRO A 53 -20.87 28.84 -4.80
N LEU A 54 -21.04 29.21 -6.07
CA LEU A 54 -21.27 30.59 -6.46
C LEU A 54 -22.75 30.86 -6.21
N ASP A 55 -23.07 31.50 -5.09
CA ASP A 55 -24.35 32.18 -4.86
C ASP A 55 -24.08 33.66 -4.57
#